data_AF-A0A5C6DH91-F1
#
_entry.id   AF-A0A5C6DH91-F1
#
_cell.length_a   1.000
_cell.length_b   1.000
_cell.length_c   1.000
_cell.angle_alpha   90.00
_cell.angle_beta   90.00
_cell.angle_gamma   90.00
#
_symmetry.space_group_name_H-M   'P 1'
#
loop_
_entity.id
_entity.type
_entity.pdbx_description
1 polymer ?
#
loop_
_entity_poly.entity_id
_entity_poly.type
_entity_poly.pdbx_seq_one_letter_code
_entity_poly.pdbx_strand_id
1 'polypeptide(L)' 'MDAPKIGDMYRCKKCEFEIHVTKGCDCKECTTVLKCCGEPLEKVTAPPVQNA' A
#
# COMPACT_ATOMS: atom_id res chain seq x y z
N MET A 1 7.02 -3.20 -8.49
CA MET A 1 6.49 -2.86 -7.15
C MET A 1 7.20 -1.60 -6.72
N ASP A 2 6.49 -0.48 -6.78
CA ASP A 2 7.08 0.83 -6.53
C ASP A 2 7.32 1.06 -5.03
N ALA A 3 8.28 1.93 -4.72
CA ALA A 3 8.52 2.39 -3.37
C ALA A 3 7.22 3.00 -2.77
N PRO A 4 6.87 2.68 -1.51
CA PRO A 4 5.72 3.30 -0.86
C PRO A 4 5.93 4.81 -0.77
N LYS A 5 4.93 5.58 -1.21
CA LYS A 5 4.94 7.04 -1.17
C LYS A 5 4.15 7.55 0.03
N ILE A 6 4.48 8.76 0.49
CA ILE A 6 3.69 9.45 1.51
C ILE A 6 2.24 9.56 1.03
N GLY A 7 1.31 9.21 1.90
CA GLY A 7 -0.12 9.18 1.60
C GLY A 7 -0.61 7.85 1.06
N ASP A 8 0.27 6.89 0.73
CA ASP A 8 -0.17 5.57 0.31
C ASP A 8 -0.93 4.84 1.43
N MET A 9 -2.04 4.20 1.05
CA MET A 9 -2.85 3.38 1.94
C MET A 9 -2.82 1.93 1.47
N TYR A 10 -2.58 1.02 2.40
CA TYR A 10 -2.58 -0.41 2.16
C TYR A 10 -3.60 -1.09 3.08
N ARG A 11 -4.42 -1.98 2.54
CA ARG A 11 -5.45 -2.69 3.29
C ARG A 11 -5.26 -4.20 3.18
N CYS A 12 -5.38 -4.91 4.31
CA CYS A 12 -5.48 -6.36 4.33
C CYS A 12 -6.91 -6.79 4.01
N LYS A 13 -7.11 -7.65 3.00
CA LYS A 13 -8.43 -8.17 2.64
C LYS A 13 -9.05 -9.11 3.69
N LYS A 14 -8.25 -9.71 4.57
CA LYS A 14 -8.72 -10.72 5.53
C LYS A 14 -9.24 -10.12 6.84
N CYS A 15 -8.49 -9.17 7.39
CA CYS A 15 -8.76 -8.60 8.71
C CYS A 15 -9.04 -7.10 8.67
N GLU A 16 -9.11 -6.51 7.47
CA GLU A 16 -9.38 -5.09 7.23
C GLU A 16 -8.35 -4.14 7.85
N PHE A 17 -7.20 -4.67 8.28
CA PHE A 17 -6.11 -3.86 8.82
C PHE A 17 -5.57 -2.89 7.76
N GLU A 18 -5.44 -1.62 8.14
CA GLU A 18 -4.99 -0.54 7.26
C GLU A 18 -3.64 0.03 7.70
N ILE A 19 -2.79 0.30 6.71
CA ILE A 19 -1.51 1.00 6.89
C ILE A 19 -1.57 2.28 6.08
N HIS A 20 -1.34 3.40 6.75
CA HIS A 20 -1.14 4.69 6.11
C HIS A 20 0.35 5.05 6.15
N VAL A 21 0.95 5.25 4.98
CA VAL A 21 2.35 5.63 4.84
C VAL A 21 2.49 7.12 5.15
N THR A 22 2.95 7.45 6.36
CA THR A 22 3.24 8.84 6.77
C THR A 22 4.62 9.31 6.32
N LYS A 23 5.53 8.38 6.02
CA LYS A 23 6.85 8.65 5.44
C LYS A 23 7.18 7.60 4.39
N GLY A 24 7.43 8.05 3.17
CA GLY A 24 7.80 7.18 2.04
C GLY A 24 9.25 6.70 2.11
N CYS A 25 9.61 5.83 1.18
CA CYS A 25 10.98 5.37 1.01
C CYS A 25 11.65 6.07 -0.16
N ASP A 26 12.74 6.81 0.11
CA ASP A 26 13.48 7.59 -0.90
C ASP A 26 14.69 6.82 -1.49
N CYS A 27 14.88 5.55 -1.14
CA CYS A 27 15.98 4.75 -1.69
C CYS A 27 15.76 4.50 -3.19
N LYS A 28 16.82 4.66 -4.00
CA LYS A 28 16.78 4.46 -5.48
C LYS A 28 16.21 3.11 -5.91
N GLU A 29 16.35 2.07 -5.09
CA GLU A 29 15.85 0.72 -5.34
C GLU A 29 15.01 0.21 -4.16
N CYS A 30 14.12 1.05 -3.63
CA CYS A 30 13.23 0.62 -2.56
C CYS A 30 12.09 -0.25 -3.10
N THR A 31 12.19 -1.55 -2.90
CA THR A 31 11.05 -2.46 -3.05
C THR A 31 10.59 -2.89 -1.67
N THR A 32 9.32 -2.64 -1.33
CA THR A 32 8.72 -3.06 -0.07
C THR A 32 7.48 -3.89 -0.35
N VAL A 33 7.37 -5.03 0.34
CA VAL A 33 6.17 -5.87 0.33
C VAL A 33 5.60 -5.88 1.74
N LEU A 34 4.57 -5.07 1.97
CA LEU A 34 3.84 -5.09 3.23
C LEU A 34 2.98 -6.35 3.27
N LYS A 35 3.09 -7.14 4.34
CA LYS A 35 2.31 -8.37 4.52
C LYS A 35 1.50 -8.34 5.81
N CYS A 36 0.27 -8.83 5.75
CA CYS A 36 -0.62 -9.03 6.90
C CYS A 36 -1.41 -10.33 6.69
N CYS A 37 -1.63 -11.10 7.75
CA CYS A 37 -2.28 -12.42 7.68
C CYS A 37 -1.62 -13.39 6.68
N GLY A 38 -0.29 -13.28 6.50
CA GLY A 38 0.48 -14.10 5.56
C GLY A 38 0.40 -13.69 4.10
N GLU A 39 -0.40 -12.67 3.75
CA GLU A 39 -0.62 -12.21 2.38
C GLU A 39 -0.12 -10.78 2.16
N PRO A 40 0.25 -10.39 0.93
CA PRO A 40 0.57 -9.00 0.60
C PRO A 40 -0.66 -8.11 0.81
N LEU A 41 -0.48 -6.93 1.39
CA LEU A 41 -1.57 -5.95 1.46
C LEU A 41 -1.84 -5.35 0.08
N GLU A 42 -3.08 -4.96 -0.14
CA GLU A 42 -3.50 -4.26 -1.36
C GLU A 42 -3.36 -2.76 -1.20
N LYS A 43 -2.78 -2.11 -2.21
CA LYS A 43 -2.72 -0.66 -2.26
C LYS A 43 -4.11 -0.11 -2.59
N VAL A 44 -4.73 0.57 -1.64
CA VAL A 44 -6.07 1.17 -1.76
C VAL A 44 -6.02 2.69 -1.94
N THR A 45 -4.83 3.29 -2.11
CA THR A 45 -4.69 4.73 -2.38
C THR A 45 -5.17 5.17 -3.77
N ALA A 46 -5.38 4.25 -4.70
CA ALA A 46 -5.91 4.63 -6.00
C ALA A 46 -7.39 5.02 -5.84
N PRO A 47 -7.83 6.19 -6.33
CA PRO A 47 -9.26 6.42 -6.47
C PRO A 47 -9.82 5.28 -7.34
N PRO A 48 -10.97 4.69 -6.97
CA PRO A 48 -11.65 3.81 -7.90
C PRO A 48 -11.99 4.67 -9.12
N VAL A 49 -11.25 4.50 -10.21
CA VAL A 49 -11.66 5.03 -11.51
C VAL A 49 -12.89 4.23 -11.91
N GLN A 50 -14.04 4.62 -11.38
CA GLN A 50 -15.33 4.31 -11.96
C GLN A 50 -15.42 5.17 -13.21
N ASN A 51 -14.96 4.63 -14.34
CA ASN A 51 -15.41 5.15 -15.63
C ASN A 51 -16.91 4.86 -15.70
N ALA A 52 -17.71 5.90 -15.44
CA ALA A 52 -19.14 5.92 -15.74
C ALA A 52 -19.35 6.20 -17.23
#